data_AF-A0A953GVQ8-F1
#
_entry.id   AF-A0A953GVQ8-F1
#
_cell.length_a   1.000
_cell.length_b   1.000
_cell.length_c   1.000
_cell.angle_alpha   90.00
_cell.angle_beta   90.00
_cell.angle_gamma   90.00
#
_symmetry.space_group_name_H-M   'P 1'
#
loop_
_entity.id
_entity.type
_entity.pdbx_description
1 polymer ?
#
loop_
_entity_poly.entity_id
_entity_poly.type
_entity_poly.pdbx_seq_one_letter_code
_entity_poly.pdbx_strand_id
1 'polypeptide(L)'
;MNQVVVKRKYSSLRFIGSLMKVFAWISLILGVFALVGSVLGAATNSVRVNVWQPEAASALNTMGLSQSLVNLILVGLGGLGAILGGIFAYLAFMAAGDQIHVMVDTEHNTRAMVELMTRLVTLQTPLPTPPVTSAPAVAISEPGN
;
A
#
# COMPACT_ATOMS: atom_id res chain seq x y z
N MET A 1 12.28 -24.35 -15.28
CA MET A 1 12.42 -24.26 -13.80
C MET A 1 12.40 -22.82 -13.24
N ASN A 2 12.36 -21.75 -14.04
CA ASN A 2 12.37 -20.37 -13.52
C ASN A 2 11.01 -19.82 -13.02
N GLN A 3 9.89 -20.43 -13.37
CA GLN A 3 8.55 -19.96 -12.96
C GLN A 3 8.30 -20.07 -11.43
N VAL A 4 8.99 -21.01 -10.74
CA VAL A 4 8.79 -21.25 -9.30
C VAL A 4 9.45 -20.18 -8.43
N VAL A 5 10.58 -19.62 -8.89
CA VAL A 5 11.32 -18.57 -8.16
C VAL A 5 10.57 -17.22 -8.25
N VAL A 6 9.94 -16.94 -9.40
CA VAL A 6 9.16 -15.72 -9.60
C VAL A 6 7.92 -15.70 -8.69
N LYS A 7 7.19 -16.82 -8.55
CA LYS A 7 6.03 -16.92 -7.64
C LYS A 7 6.36 -16.58 -6.18
N ARG A 8 7.55 -16.95 -5.68
CA ARG A 8 7.95 -16.65 -4.28
C ARG A 8 8.18 -15.17 -4.02
N LYS A 9 8.81 -14.44 -4.96
CA LYS A 9 9.09 -13.00 -4.77
C LYS A 9 7.82 -12.15 -4.69
N TYR A 10 6.77 -12.50 -5.46
CA TYR A 10 5.49 -11.79 -5.40
C TYR A 10 4.70 -12.03 -4.11
N SER A 11 4.90 -13.20 -3.47
CA SER A 11 4.26 -13.50 -2.18
C SER A 11 4.79 -12.61 -1.05
N SER A 12 6.08 -12.30 -1.04
CA SER A 12 6.69 -11.41 -0.04
C SER A 12 6.19 -9.96 -0.17
N LEU A 13 5.94 -9.48 -1.38
CA LEU A 13 5.39 -8.12 -1.59
C LEU A 13 3.92 -8.01 -1.16
N ARG A 14 3.10 -9.06 -1.37
CA ARG A 14 1.73 -9.09 -0.83
C ARG A 14 1.72 -9.19 0.70
N PHE A 15 2.70 -9.87 1.27
CA PHE A 15 2.87 -9.93 2.73
C PHE A 15 3.18 -8.56 3.32
N ILE A 16 4.08 -7.76 2.71
CA ILE A 16 4.39 -6.42 3.20
C ILE A 16 3.18 -5.48 3.14
N GLY A 17 2.36 -5.56 2.08
CA GLY A 17 1.11 -4.80 1.98
C GLY A 17 0.11 -5.17 3.09
N SER A 18 -0.02 -6.46 3.41
CA SER A 18 -0.84 -6.91 4.55
C SER A 18 -0.27 -6.44 5.90
N LEU A 19 1.06 -6.40 6.05
CA LEU A 19 1.74 -5.94 7.25
C LEU A 19 1.48 -4.45 7.51
N MET A 20 1.46 -3.63 6.45
CA MET A 20 1.09 -2.21 6.55
C MET A 20 -0.34 -2.03 7.05
N LYS A 21 -1.28 -2.88 6.60
CA LYS A 21 -2.65 -2.88 7.15
C LYS A 21 -2.67 -3.24 8.63
N VAL A 22 -1.90 -4.25 9.04
CA VAL A 22 -1.77 -4.62 10.46
C VAL A 22 -1.22 -3.46 11.29
N PHE A 23 -0.19 -2.76 10.81
CA PHE A 23 0.32 -1.56 11.48
C PHE A 23 -0.71 -0.44 11.55
N ALA A 24 -1.51 -0.24 10.49
CA ALA A 24 -2.63 0.71 10.52
C ALA A 24 -3.62 0.38 11.65
N TRP A 25 -4.07 -0.88 11.73
CA TRP A 25 -4.97 -1.34 12.80
C TRP A 25 -4.35 -1.19 14.18
N ILE A 26 -3.06 -1.53 14.35
CA ILE A 26 -2.34 -1.34 15.62
C ILE A 26 -2.33 0.14 16.03
N SER A 27 -2.01 1.04 15.09
CA SER A 27 -2.00 2.48 15.35
C SER A 27 -3.38 3.01 15.72
N LEU A 28 -4.44 2.51 15.09
CA LEU A 28 -5.83 2.87 15.42
C LEU A 28 -6.18 2.43 16.84
N ILE A 29 -5.87 1.16 17.17
CA ILE A 29 -6.12 0.59 18.50
C ILE A 29 -5.37 1.39 19.57
N LEU A 30 -4.09 1.71 19.34
CA LEU A 30 -3.31 2.56 20.24
C LEU A 30 -3.94 3.94 20.43
N GLY A 31 -4.45 4.57 19.36
CA GLY A 31 -5.17 5.83 19.46
C GLY A 31 -6.43 5.74 20.32
N VAL A 32 -7.20 4.66 20.17
CA VAL A 32 -8.39 4.38 21.00
C VAL A 32 -7.99 4.16 22.46
N PHE A 33 -6.95 3.38 22.74
CA PHE A 33 -6.46 3.18 24.10
C PHE A 33 -5.91 4.47 24.72
N ALA A 34 -5.25 5.32 23.94
CA ALA A 34 -4.79 6.62 24.40
C ALA A 34 -5.96 7.54 24.79
N LEU A 35 -7.04 7.54 24.01
CA LEU A 35 -8.27 8.27 24.35
C LEU A 35 -8.90 7.72 25.62
N VAL A 36 -9.12 6.42 25.71
CA VAL A 36 -9.76 5.80 26.87
C VAL A 36 -8.91 6.04 28.11
N GLY A 37 -7.59 5.86 28.00
CA GLY A 37 -6.64 6.14 29.07
C GLY A 37 -6.62 7.61 29.49
N SER A 38 -6.74 8.55 28.55
CA SER A 38 -6.79 9.97 28.88
C SER A 38 -8.08 10.34 29.61
N VAL A 39 -9.24 9.83 29.18
CA VAL A 39 -10.53 10.06 29.83
C VAL A 39 -10.58 9.47 31.24
N LEU A 40 -10.17 8.20 31.42
CA LEU A 40 -10.10 7.58 32.75
C LEU A 40 -9.06 8.27 33.65
N GLY A 41 -7.94 8.68 33.07
CA GLY A 41 -6.89 9.40 33.78
C GLY A 41 -7.32 10.78 34.27
N ALA A 42 -8.13 11.49 33.48
CA ALA A 42 -8.73 12.75 33.86
C ALA A 42 -9.79 12.58 34.95
N ALA A 43 -10.66 11.58 34.81
CA ALA A 43 -11.75 11.33 35.77
C ALA A 43 -11.22 11.02 37.18
N THR A 44 -10.07 10.37 37.28
CA THR A 44 -9.45 9.98 38.56
C THR A 44 -8.47 11.02 39.11
N ASN A 45 -8.25 12.15 38.43
CA ASN A 45 -7.17 13.12 38.69
C ASN A 45 -5.76 12.48 38.85
N SER A 46 -5.61 11.23 38.42
CA SER A 46 -4.38 10.44 38.62
C SER A 46 -3.36 10.71 37.52
N VAL A 47 -3.83 11.16 36.36
CA VAL A 47 -2.96 11.60 35.28
C VAL A 47 -2.76 13.11 35.40
N ARG A 48 -1.57 13.49 35.90
CA ARG A 48 -1.05 14.84 35.67
C ARG A 48 -0.68 14.92 34.19
N VAL A 49 -1.62 15.41 33.40
CA VAL A 49 -1.35 15.77 32.02
C VAL A 49 -0.29 16.85 32.08
N ASN A 50 0.91 16.55 31.62
CA ASN A 50 1.92 17.56 31.44
C ASN A 50 1.42 18.40 30.27
N VAL A 51 0.70 19.47 30.59
CA VAL A 51 0.08 20.32 29.60
C VAL A 51 1.21 20.88 28.74
N TRP A 52 1.27 20.44 27.48
CA TRP A 52 2.29 20.87 26.53
C TRP A 52 2.23 22.39 26.27
N GLN A 53 1.11 23.02 26.65
CA GLN A 53 0.86 24.46 26.61
C GLN A 53 0.49 24.99 28.02
N PRO A 54 1.47 25.22 28.89
CA PRO A 54 1.20 25.76 30.23
C PRO A 54 0.42 27.09 30.17
N GLU A 55 0.59 27.84 29.08
CA GLU A 55 -0.12 29.08 28.76
C GLU A 55 -1.65 28.89 28.59
N ALA A 56 -2.08 27.79 27.98
CA ALA A 56 -3.50 27.49 27.81
C ALA A 56 -4.16 27.16 29.15
N ALA A 57 -3.43 26.47 30.04
CA ALA A 57 -3.90 26.17 31.38
C ALA A 57 -3.98 27.43 32.26
N SER A 58 -3.00 28.34 32.18
CA SER A 58 -3.05 29.60 32.92
C SER A 58 -4.14 30.55 32.39
N ALA A 59 -4.35 30.64 31.08
CA ALA A 59 -5.44 31.42 30.50
C ALA A 59 -6.83 30.94 30.97
N LEU A 60 -7.06 29.63 31.00
CA LEU A 60 -8.32 29.07 31.48
C LEU A 60 -8.52 29.25 33.00
N ASN A 61 -7.45 29.17 33.79
CA ASN A 61 -7.52 29.48 35.22
C ASN A 61 -7.80 30.98 35.48
N THR A 62 -7.29 31.90 34.65
CA THR A 62 -7.61 33.33 34.76
C THR A 62 -9.07 33.66 34.43
N MET A 63 -9.77 32.76 33.72
CA MET A 63 -11.22 32.86 33.49
C MET A 63 -12.08 32.41 34.69
N GLY A 64 -11.45 32.08 35.83
CA GLY A 64 -12.14 31.65 37.05
C GLY A 64 -12.70 30.22 36.98
N LEU A 65 -12.28 29.44 35.98
CA LEU A 65 -12.67 28.03 35.87
C LEU A 65 -12.01 27.22 36.99
N SER A 66 -12.76 26.26 37.55
CA SER A 66 -12.18 25.33 38.50
C SER A 66 -11.11 24.46 37.84
N GLN A 67 -10.07 24.11 38.59
CA GLN A 67 -8.96 23.33 38.05
C GLN A 67 -9.40 21.97 37.48
N SER A 68 -10.50 21.40 38.00
CA SER A 68 -11.14 20.20 37.47
C SER A 68 -11.75 20.42 36.08
N LEU A 69 -12.40 21.55 35.85
CA LEU A 69 -12.93 21.94 34.53
C LEU A 69 -11.81 22.18 33.53
N VAL A 70 -10.75 22.88 33.96
CA VAL A 70 -9.57 23.14 33.13
C VAL A 70 -8.92 21.83 32.68
N ASN A 71 -8.70 20.88 33.61
CA ASN A 71 -8.15 19.56 33.26
C ASN A 71 -9.07 18.78 32.31
N LEU A 72 -10.38 18.80 32.53
CA LEU A 72 -11.34 18.12 31.66
C LEU A 72 -11.31 18.67 30.24
N ILE A 73 -11.26 19.99 30.09
CA ILE A 73 -11.19 20.67 28.77
C ILE A 73 -9.89 20.33 28.06
N LEU A 74 -8.75 20.44 28.74
CA LEU A 74 -7.46 20.15 28.15
C LEU A 74 -7.27 18.67 27.78
N VAL A 75 -7.73 17.75 28.63
CA VAL A 75 -7.70 16.33 28.30
C VAL A 75 -8.68 15.99 27.18
N GLY A 76 -9.87 16.60 27.20
CA GLY A 76 -10.86 16.41 26.13
C GLY A 76 -10.32 16.84 24.78
N LEU A 77 -9.72 18.04 24.70
CA LEU A 77 -9.08 18.56 23.49
C LEU A 77 -7.86 17.74 23.08
N GLY A 78 -7.01 17.35 24.03
CA GLY A 78 -5.85 16.49 23.77
C GLY A 78 -6.25 15.10 23.28
N GLY A 79 -7.30 14.51 23.85
CA GLY A 79 -7.88 13.24 23.43
C GLY A 79 -8.47 13.30 22.03
N LEU A 80 -9.19 14.39 21.71
CA LEU A 80 -9.68 14.66 20.35
C LEU A 80 -8.52 14.77 19.35
N GLY A 81 -7.46 15.48 19.72
CA GLY A 81 -6.23 15.56 18.91
C GLY A 81 -5.58 14.19 18.70
N ALA A 82 -5.54 13.34 19.73
CA ALA A 82 -5.01 11.98 19.64
C ALA A 82 -5.85 11.09 18.72
N ILE A 83 -7.19 11.18 18.77
CA ILE A 83 -8.07 10.46 17.83
C ILE A 83 -7.80 10.92 16.40
N LEU A 84 -7.84 12.24 16.16
CA LEU A 84 -7.65 12.80 14.82
C LEU A 84 -6.28 12.41 14.26
N GLY A 85 -5.23 12.55 15.06
CA GLY A 85 -3.88 12.09 14.71
C GLY A 85 -3.83 10.59 14.40
N GLY A 86 -4.50 9.76 15.21
CA GLY A 86 -4.62 8.32 14.99
C GLY A 86 -5.37 7.97 13.71
N ILE A 87 -6.44 8.68 13.38
CA ILE A 87 -7.19 8.51 12.12
C ILE A 87 -6.32 8.88 10.93
N PHE A 88 -5.62 10.03 10.97
CA PHE A 88 -4.72 10.43 9.90
C PHE A 88 -3.56 9.43 9.71
N ALA A 89 -2.96 8.96 10.80
CA ALA A 89 -1.93 7.93 10.75
C ALA A 89 -2.49 6.63 10.14
N TYR A 90 -3.66 6.18 10.59
CA TYR A 90 -4.35 5.02 10.04
C TYR A 90 -4.57 5.14 8.53
N LEU A 91 -5.11 6.28 8.07
CA LEU A 91 -5.35 6.52 6.65
C LEU A 91 -4.05 6.52 5.85
N ALA A 92 -2.97 7.13 6.36
CA ALA A 92 -1.67 7.15 5.71
C ALA A 92 -1.09 5.73 5.57
N PHE A 93 -1.10 4.93 6.63
CA PHE A 93 -0.63 3.54 6.59
C PHE A 93 -1.48 2.66 5.67
N MET A 94 -2.80 2.86 5.68
CA MET A 94 -3.73 2.13 4.83
C MET A 94 -3.52 2.46 3.34
N ALA A 95 -3.44 3.75 3.00
CA ALA A 95 -3.20 4.21 1.64
C ALA A 95 -1.83 3.74 1.11
N ALA A 96 -0.80 3.79 1.94
CA ALA A 96 0.53 3.26 1.60
C ALA A 96 0.50 1.75 1.33
N GLY A 97 -0.25 0.97 2.12
CA GLY A 97 -0.44 -0.46 1.91
C GLY A 97 -1.15 -0.78 0.59
N ASP A 98 -2.22 -0.04 0.28
CA ASP A 98 -2.98 -0.24 -0.97
C ASP A 98 -2.18 0.19 -2.21
N GLN A 99 -1.33 1.23 -2.12
CA GLN A 99 -0.44 1.62 -3.21
C GLN A 99 0.50 0.49 -3.62
N ILE A 100 1.03 -0.28 -2.66
CA ILE A 100 1.91 -1.43 -2.94
C ILE A 100 1.14 -2.52 -3.70
N HIS A 101 -0.12 -2.78 -3.32
CA HIS A 101 -0.95 -3.76 -4.01
C HIS A 101 -1.23 -3.35 -5.46
N VAL A 102 -1.60 -2.09 -5.69
CA VAL A 102 -1.83 -1.57 -7.04
C VAL A 102 -0.59 -1.75 -7.90
N MET A 103 0.59 -1.35 -7.42
CA MET A 103 1.85 -1.48 -8.16
C MET A 103 2.17 -2.93 -8.54
N VAL A 104 1.94 -3.88 -7.64
CA VAL A 104 2.15 -5.31 -7.91
C VAL A 104 1.21 -5.81 -9.01
N ASP A 105 -0.05 -5.41 -8.95
CA ASP A 105 -1.05 -5.85 -9.92
C ASP A 105 -0.79 -5.22 -11.30
N THR A 106 -0.31 -3.96 -11.39
CA THR A 106 0.11 -3.34 -12.67
C THR A 106 1.29 -4.08 -13.29
N GLU A 107 2.27 -4.47 -12.48
CA GLU A 107 3.43 -5.24 -12.98
C GLU A 107 2.98 -6.61 -13.51
N HIS A 108 2.10 -7.29 -12.78
CA HIS A 108 1.60 -8.60 -13.18
C HIS A 108 0.82 -8.53 -14.50
N ASN A 109 -0.06 -7.55 -14.64
CA ASN A 109 -0.84 -7.32 -15.86
C ASN A 109 0.07 -6.97 -17.05
N THR A 110 1.12 -6.18 -16.83
CA THR A 110 2.07 -5.82 -17.90
C THR A 110 2.84 -7.04 -18.39
N ARG A 111 3.32 -7.90 -17.48
CA ARG A 111 4.01 -9.15 -17.85
C ARG A 111 3.09 -10.12 -18.60
N ALA A 112 1.83 -10.24 -18.16
CA ALA A 112 0.83 -11.06 -18.84
C ALA A 112 0.53 -10.53 -20.25
N MET A 113 0.42 -9.21 -20.42
CA MET A 113 0.22 -8.58 -21.74
C MET A 113 1.39 -8.88 -22.69
N VAL A 114 2.63 -8.74 -22.22
CA VAL A 114 3.83 -9.03 -23.03
C VAL A 114 3.85 -10.50 -23.45
N GLU A 115 3.50 -11.43 -22.56
CA GLU A 115 3.41 -12.85 -22.88
C GLU A 115 2.34 -13.12 -23.95
N LEU A 116 1.15 -12.53 -23.80
CA LEU A 116 0.07 -12.66 -24.79
C LEU A 116 0.46 -12.08 -26.15
N MET A 117 1.07 -10.88 -26.19
CA MET A 117 1.54 -10.29 -27.44
C MET A 117 2.62 -11.13 -28.12
N THR A 118 3.57 -11.68 -27.35
CA THR A 118 4.60 -12.58 -27.88
C THR A 118 3.98 -13.84 -28.49
N ARG A 119 2.97 -14.42 -27.83
CA ARG A 119 2.21 -15.57 -28.35
C ARG A 119 1.44 -15.22 -29.62
N LEU A 120 0.82 -14.04 -29.69
CA LEU A 120 0.08 -13.61 -30.89
C LEU A 120 1.02 -13.38 -32.08
N VAL A 121 2.17 -12.72 -31.86
CA VAL A 121 3.18 -12.50 -32.92
C VAL A 121 3.73 -13.83 -33.45
N THR A 122 4.04 -14.78 -32.56
CA THR A 122 4.54 -16.11 -32.96
C THR A 122 3.49 -16.95 -33.70
N LEU A 123 2.20 -16.74 -33.45
CA LEU A 123 1.12 -17.36 -34.22
C LEU A 123 0.88 -16.69 -35.58
N GLN A 124 1.23 -15.41 -35.73
CA GLN A 124 1.05 -14.64 -36.97
C GLN A 124 2.25 -14.69 -37.93
N THR A 125 3.43 -15.13 -37.48
CA THR A 125 4.57 -15.30 -38.40
C THR A 125 4.26 -16.41 -39.41
N PRO A 126 4.23 -16.11 -40.72
CA PRO A 126 4.01 -17.13 -41.74
C PRO A 126 5.10 -18.20 -41.65
N LEU A 127 4.73 -19.47 -41.88
CA LEU A 127 5.68 -20.58 -41.92
C LEU A 127 6.87 -20.20 -42.81
N PRO A 128 8.12 -20.55 -42.42
CA PRO A 128 9.25 -20.42 -43.33
C PRO A 128 8.88 -21.14 -44.62
N THR A 129 8.83 -20.39 -45.72
CA THR A 129 8.65 -20.98 -47.04
C THR A 129 9.74 -22.05 -47.18
N PRO A 130 9.38 -23.30 -47.49
CA PRO A 130 10.37 -24.35 -47.65
C PRO A 130 11.43 -23.85 -48.64
N PRO A 131 12.72 -24.15 -48.41
CA PRO A 131 13.76 -23.77 -49.34
C PRO A 131 13.31 -24.23 -50.71
N VAL A 132 13.22 -23.29 -51.66
CA VAL A 132 12.93 -23.61 -53.06
C VAL A 132 14.05 -24.52 -53.48
N THR A 133 13.79 -25.83 -53.43
CA THR A 133 14.68 -26.83 -53.99
C THR A 133 14.62 -26.52 -55.46
N SER A 134 15.66 -25.85 -55.96
CA SER A 134 15.85 -25.60 -57.38
C SER A 134 15.68 -26.94 -58.06
N ALA A 135 14.54 -27.15 -58.72
CA ALA A 135 14.30 -28.35 -59.49
C ALA A 135 15.49 -28.52 -60.44
N PRO A 136 16.06 -29.74 -60.57
CA PRO A 136 17.16 -29.95 -61.50
C PRO A 136 16.71 -29.48 -62.88
N ALA A 137 17.48 -28.56 -63.46
CA ALA A 137 17.24 -28.02 -64.79
C ALA A 137 17.14 -29.20 -65.76
N VAL A 138 15.92 -29.49 -66.22
CA VAL A 138 15.69 -30.44 -67.31
C VAL A 138 16.36 -29.83 -68.53
N ALA A 139 17.52 -30.36 -68.90
CA ALA A 139 18.21 -30.01 -70.13
C ALA A 139 17.31 -30.44 -71.30
N ILE A 140 16.64 -29.45 -71.91
CA ILE A 140 15.93 -29.63 -73.17
C ILE A 140 17.03 -29.73 -74.23
N SER A 141 17.37 -30.95 -74.63
CA SER A 141 18.23 -31.19 -75.80
C SER A 141 17.47 -30.77 -77.05
N GLU A 142 18.02 -29.81 -77.80
CA GLU A 142 17.57 -29.43 -79.14
C GLU A 142 17.56 -30.63 -80.10
N PRO A 143 16.48 -30.86 -80.87
CA PRO A 143 16.56 -31.71 -82.05
C PRO A 143 17.18 -30.90 -83.20
N GLY A 144 18.35 -31.34 -83.64
CA GLY A 144 19.05 -30.77 -84.79
C GLY A 144 18.27 -30.92 -86.10
N ASN A 145 18.46 -29.94 -86.98
CA ASN A 145 18.21 -30.04 -88.41
C ASN A 145 19.23 -29.19 -89.16
#